data_AF-A0A920FU38-F1
#
_entry.id   AF-A0A920FU38-F1
#
_cell.length_a   1.000
_cell.length_b   1.000
_cell.length_c   1.000
_cell.angle_alpha   90.00
_cell.angle_beta   90.00
_cell.angle_gamma   90.00
#
_symmetry.space_group_name_H-M   'P 1'
#
loop_
_entity.id
_entity.type
_entity.pdbx_description
1 polymer ?
#
loop_
_entity_poly.entity_id
_entity_poly.type
_entity_poly.pdbx_seq_one_letter_code
_entity_poly.pdbx_strand_id
1 'polypeptide(L)'
;MGETSIKGLWTANAVWITHAGGVGKAMAEWIVNGEPELDVRQGDINRFHPHHHVRKYLRARGKQNYREVYDIIHPLQQMEQPRPLRRSPFYSRLEGQKAHFFETMGWERPQWYESNAELIKGKNFLTWNRLGSSIGHPFKQLSI
;
A
#
# COMPACT_ATOMS: atom_id res chain seq x y z
N MET A 1 -4.48 -5.87 15.70
CA MET A 1 -5.26 -6.68 16.65
C MET A 1 -5.16 -8.15 16.29
N GLY A 2 -5.57 -9.07 17.16
CA GLY A 2 -5.49 -10.52 16.91
C GLY A 2 -4.45 -11.24 17.79
N GLU A 3 -4.35 -12.54 17.61
CA GLU A 3 -3.40 -13.39 18.32
C GLU A 3 -1.97 -13.14 17.80
N THR A 4 -1.01 -13.03 18.73
CA THR A 4 0.40 -12.84 18.39
C THR A 4 1.05 -14.18 18.01
N SER A 5 2.35 -14.16 17.70
CA SER A 5 3.12 -15.39 17.53
C SER A 5 3.27 -16.23 18.81
N ILE A 6 2.94 -15.66 19.98
CA ILE A 6 2.87 -16.38 21.25
C ILE A 6 1.42 -16.82 21.43
N LYS A 7 1.20 -18.14 21.41
CA LYS A 7 -0.12 -18.75 21.59
C LYS A 7 -0.79 -18.27 22.87
N GLY A 8 -2.04 -17.86 22.77
CA GLY A 8 -2.86 -17.33 23.85
C GLY A 8 -2.60 -15.86 24.20
N LEU A 9 -1.60 -15.21 23.59
CA LEU A 9 -1.35 -13.78 23.77
C LEU A 9 -1.99 -12.98 22.65
N TRP A 10 -2.88 -12.06 23.03
CA TRP A 10 -3.67 -11.24 22.11
C TRP A 10 -3.33 -9.76 22.24
N THR A 11 -3.50 -9.01 21.15
CA THR A 11 -3.27 -7.55 21.11
C THR A 11 -4.44 -6.82 20.48
N ALA A 12 -4.78 -5.64 21.00
CA ALA A 12 -5.78 -4.72 20.44
C ALA A 12 -5.30 -3.27 20.60
N ASN A 13 -4.18 -2.94 19.95
CA ASN A 13 -3.51 -1.65 20.07
C ASN A 13 -3.71 -0.76 18.83
N ALA A 14 -3.45 0.55 19.00
CA ALA A 14 -3.60 1.59 17.96
C ALA A 14 -5.03 1.71 17.39
N VAL A 15 -6.02 1.75 18.29
CA VAL A 15 -7.45 1.82 17.98
C VAL A 15 -7.98 3.22 18.32
N TRP A 16 -8.60 3.88 17.34
CA TRP A 16 -9.32 5.14 17.57
C TRP A 16 -10.60 4.90 18.37
N ILE A 17 -11.06 5.91 19.11
CA ILE A 17 -12.33 5.82 19.86
C ILE A 17 -13.51 5.47 18.97
N THR A 18 -13.51 5.95 17.72
CA THR A 18 -14.53 5.66 16.70
C THR A 18 -14.64 4.17 16.36
N HIS A 19 -13.58 3.39 16.58
CA HIS A 19 -13.54 1.96 16.26
C HIS A 19 -13.57 1.07 17.51
N ALA A 20 -13.54 1.63 18.71
CA ALA A 20 -13.31 0.89 19.95
C ALA A 20 -14.35 -0.23 20.17
N GLY A 21 -15.63 0.07 20.01
CA GLY A 21 -16.70 -0.91 20.18
C GLY A 21 -16.63 -2.07 19.19
N GLY A 22 -16.37 -1.77 17.91
CA GLY A 22 -16.25 -2.78 16.86
C GLY A 22 -15.05 -3.70 17.05
N VAL A 23 -13.89 -3.14 17.42
CA VAL A 23 -12.69 -3.93 17.75
C VAL A 23 -12.92 -4.81 18.97
N GLY A 24 -13.62 -4.31 20.00
CA GLY A 24 -13.97 -5.09 21.18
C GLY A 24 -14.80 -6.33 20.83
N LYS A 25 -15.87 -6.15 20.05
CA LYS A 25 -16.71 -7.27 19.55
C LYS A 25 -15.89 -8.27 18.74
N ALA A 26 -15.14 -7.79 17.75
CA ALA A 26 -14.34 -8.65 16.88
C ALA A 26 -13.29 -9.45 17.66
N MET A 27 -12.62 -8.85 18.64
CA MET A 27 -11.66 -9.56 19.50
C MET A 27 -12.34 -10.61 20.38
N ALA A 28 -13.51 -10.31 20.94
CA ALA A 28 -14.26 -11.26 21.76
C ALA A 28 -14.70 -12.48 20.93
N GLU A 29 -15.26 -12.25 19.73
CA GLU A 29 -15.63 -13.31 18.80
C GLU A 29 -14.42 -14.15 18.39
N TRP A 30 -13.32 -13.49 18.05
CA TRP A 30 -12.11 -14.19 17.62
C TRP A 30 -11.53 -15.07 18.73
N ILE A 31 -11.52 -14.58 19.97
CA ILE A 31 -11.02 -15.35 21.13
C ILE A 31 -11.93 -16.56 21.44
N VAL A 32 -13.25 -16.40 21.38
CA VAL A 32 -14.21 -17.44 21.80
C VAL A 32 -14.50 -18.44 20.68
N ASN A 33 -14.67 -17.96 19.45
CA ASN A 33 -15.13 -18.76 18.32
C ASN A 33 -13.99 -19.15 17.36
N GLY A 34 -12.81 -18.54 17.49
CA GLY A 34 -11.67 -18.76 16.58
C GLY A 34 -11.66 -17.88 15.34
N GLU A 35 -12.78 -17.21 15.03
CA GLU A 35 -12.89 -16.21 13.95
C GLU A 35 -13.90 -15.11 14.31
N PRO A 36 -13.68 -13.86 13.86
CA PRO A 36 -14.66 -12.79 13.96
C PRO A 36 -15.70 -12.82 12.83
N GLU A 37 -16.87 -12.22 13.05
CA GLU A 37 -17.92 -12.13 12.02
C GLU A 37 -17.51 -11.22 10.84
N LEU A 38 -16.74 -10.16 11.12
CA LEU A 38 -16.31 -9.19 10.11
C LEU A 38 -14.90 -9.49 9.59
N ASP A 39 -14.61 -9.11 8.35
CA ASP A 39 -13.24 -9.16 7.81
C ASP A 39 -12.33 -8.19 8.58
N VAL A 40 -11.35 -8.76 9.27
CA VAL A 40 -10.37 -8.02 10.08
C VAL A 40 -8.95 -8.03 9.50
N ARG A 41 -8.75 -8.52 8.27
CA ARG A 41 -7.41 -8.74 7.69
C ARG A 41 -6.52 -7.50 7.66
N GLN A 42 -7.10 -6.31 7.49
CA GLN A 42 -6.36 -5.05 7.50
C GLN A 42 -5.92 -4.63 8.91
N GLY A 43 -6.62 -5.09 9.94
CA GLY A 43 -6.31 -4.86 11.35
C GLY A 43 -5.43 -5.93 11.98
N ASP A 44 -5.28 -7.09 11.35
CA ASP A 44 -4.50 -8.22 11.87
C ASP A 44 -3.03 -7.82 12.16
N ILE A 45 -2.52 -8.24 13.31
CA ILE A 45 -1.13 -8.03 13.73
C ILE A 45 -0.14 -8.86 12.89
N ASN A 46 -0.58 -9.98 12.32
CA ASN A 46 0.25 -10.90 11.55
C ASN A 46 0.41 -10.47 10.09
N ARG A 47 -0.22 -9.38 9.65
CA ARG A 47 -0.07 -8.83 8.29
C ARG A 47 1.31 -8.23 8.01
N PHE A 48 2.13 -8.03 9.04
CA PHE A 48 3.41 -7.34 8.92
C PHE A 48 4.55 -8.30 8.58
N HIS A 49 5.44 -7.89 7.67
CA HIS A 49 6.67 -8.61 7.34
C HIS A 49 7.84 -8.18 8.23
N PRO A 50 8.95 -8.96 8.28
CA PRO A 50 10.10 -8.66 9.15
C PRO A 50 10.62 -7.22 9.10
N HIS A 51 10.66 -6.61 7.91
CA HIS A 51 11.15 -5.24 7.73
C HIS A 51 10.22 -4.16 8.35
N HIS A 52 8.93 -4.45 8.55
CA HIS A 52 8.00 -3.55 9.22
C HIS A 52 8.33 -3.38 10.71
N HIS A 53 8.99 -4.36 11.33
CA HIS A 53 9.40 -4.31 12.73
C HIS A 53 10.70 -3.49 12.96
N VAL A 54 11.36 -3.03 11.89
CA VAL A 54 12.55 -2.19 12.00
C VAL A 54 12.16 -0.78 12.44
N ARG A 55 12.72 -0.30 13.56
CA ARG A 55 12.37 1.01 14.16
C ARG A 55 12.49 2.18 13.17
N LYS A 56 13.52 2.18 12.31
CA LYS A 56 13.70 3.23 11.28
C LYS A 56 12.56 3.24 10.26
N TYR A 57 12.13 2.05 9.82
CA TYR A 57 10.99 1.90 8.90
C TYR A 57 9.69 2.38 9.56
N LEU A 58 9.41 1.89 10.77
CA LEU A 58 8.20 2.24 11.52
C LEU A 58 8.09 3.75 11.76
N ARG A 59 9.20 4.41 12.16
CA ARG A 59 9.23 5.86 12.36
C ARG A 59 8.99 6.64 11.08
N ALA A 60 9.62 6.22 9.97
CA ALA A 60 9.44 6.88 8.68
C ALA A 60 7.98 6.79 8.22
N ARG A 61 7.39 5.58 8.21
CA ARG A 61 6.00 5.37 7.79
C ARG A 61 4.99 6.03 8.74
N GLY A 62 5.22 5.95 10.06
CA GLY A 62 4.37 6.59 11.05
C GLY A 62 4.34 8.11 10.92
N LYS A 63 5.51 8.75 10.70
CA LYS A 63 5.59 10.20 10.48
C LYS A 63 4.83 10.62 9.23
N GLN A 64 4.97 9.88 8.14
CA GLN A 64 4.26 10.18 6.90
C GLN A 64 2.75 9.97 7.05
N ASN A 65 2.30 8.85 7.61
CA ASN A 65 0.87 8.61 7.88
C ASN A 65 0.25 9.70 8.75
N TYR A 66 0.99 10.23 9.72
CA TYR A 66 0.52 11.34 10.55
C TYR A 66 0.39 12.64 9.75
N ARG A 67 1.36 12.95 8.90
CA ARG A 67 1.34 14.13 8.03
C ARG A 67 0.16 14.09 7.05
N GLU A 68 -0.13 12.92 6.50
CA GLU A 68 -1.08 12.74 5.39
C GLU A 68 -2.48 12.32 5.85
N VAL A 69 -2.77 12.35 7.15
CA VAL A 69 -4.01 11.81 7.75
C VAL A 69 -5.30 12.44 7.18
N TYR A 70 -5.23 13.68 6.68
CA TYR A 70 -6.36 14.40 6.09
C TYR A 70 -6.12 14.84 4.64
N ASP A 71 -5.06 14.33 4.00
CA ASP A 71 -4.76 14.67 2.61
C ASP A 71 -5.73 13.96 1.65
N ILE A 72 -5.94 14.55 0.46
CA ILE A 72 -6.62 13.87 -0.65
C ILE A 72 -5.61 12.96 -1.34
N ILE A 73 -5.61 11.68 -0.96
CA ILE A 73 -4.66 10.69 -1.44
C ILE A 73 -5.27 9.86 -2.57
N HIS A 74 -4.61 9.81 -3.73
CA HIS A 74 -4.99 8.88 -4.79
C HIS A 74 -4.75 7.42 -4.34
N PRO A 75 -5.66 6.46 -4.61
CA PRO A 75 -5.48 5.07 -4.16
C PRO A 75 -4.18 4.38 -4.60
N LEU A 76 -3.58 4.84 -5.71
CA LEU A 76 -2.29 4.35 -6.20
C LEU A 76 -1.07 5.14 -5.70
N GLN A 77 -1.26 6.18 -4.89
CA GLN A 77 -0.15 6.98 -4.36
C GLN A 77 0.82 6.07 -3.60
N GLN A 78 2.10 6.16 -3.96
CA GLN A 78 3.15 5.37 -3.34
C GLN A 78 3.86 6.22 -2.29
N MET A 79 4.24 5.59 -1.18
CA MET A 79 5.17 6.22 -0.25
C MET A 79 6.59 6.08 -0.82
N GLU A 80 7.23 7.21 -1.12
CA GLU A 80 8.54 7.22 -1.77
C GLU A 80 9.67 6.73 -0.85
N GLN A 81 9.51 6.89 0.47
CA GLN A 81 10.54 6.52 1.44
C GLN A 81 9.96 5.71 2.60
N PRO A 82 10.67 4.65 3.06
CA PRO A 82 11.93 4.14 2.53
C PRO A 82 11.70 3.16 1.35
N ARG A 83 12.32 3.43 0.20
CA ARG A 83 12.39 2.53 -0.96
C ARG A 83 13.76 2.60 -1.64
N PRO A 84 14.21 1.52 -2.29
CA PRO A 84 13.59 0.19 -2.34
C PRO A 84 14.00 -0.69 -1.15
N LEU A 85 13.12 -1.62 -0.74
CA LEU A 85 13.37 -2.50 0.41
C LEU A 85 13.66 -3.94 0.00
N ARG A 86 12.83 -4.51 -0.90
CA ARG A 86 12.98 -5.88 -1.40
C ARG A 86 12.91 -5.84 -2.92
N ARG A 87 13.88 -6.48 -3.54
CA ARG A 87 14.05 -6.50 -5.00
C ARG A 87 14.05 -7.95 -5.47
N SER A 88 13.38 -8.23 -6.57
CA SER A 88 13.50 -9.54 -7.22
C SER A 88 14.90 -9.68 -7.85
N PRO A 89 15.37 -10.91 -8.14
CA PRO A 89 16.62 -11.12 -8.86
C PRO A 89 16.65 -10.43 -10.24
N PHE A 90 15.48 -10.15 -10.82
CA PHE A 90 15.33 -9.48 -12.11
C PHE A 90 15.36 -7.95 -12.01
N TYR A 91 15.39 -7.38 -10.82
CA TYR A 91 15.20 -5.94 -10.61
C TYR A 91 16.12 -5.08 -11.50
N SER A 92 17.41 -5.41 -11.59
CA SER A 92 18.36 -4.66 -12.44
C SER A 92 17.99 -4.72 -13.92
N ARG A 93 17.51 -5.87 -14.41
CA ARG A 93 17.05 -6.02 -15.81
C ARG A 93 15.76 -5.24 -16.05
N LEU A 94 14.84 -5.25 -15.10
CA LEU A 94 13.57 -4.52 -15.16
C LEU A 94 13.83 -3.00 -15.13
N GLU A 95 14.74 -2.55 -14.28
CA GLU A 95 15.23 -1.17 -14.24
C GLU A 95 15.90 -0.77 -15.56
N GLY A 96 16.70 -1.66 -16.16
CA GLY A 96 17.27 -1.45 -17.51
C GLY A 96 16.22 -1.32 -18.61
N GLN A 97 15.01 -1.86 -18.41
CA GLN A 97 13.85 -1.67 -19.29
C GLN A 97 13.01 -0.44 -18.90
N LYS A 98 13.51 0.39 -17.98
CA LYS A 98 12.83 1.57 -17.44
C LYS A 98 11.46 1.20 -16.87
N ALA A 99 11.44 0.18 -16.03
CA ALA A 99 10.24 -0.21 -15.31
C ALA A 99 9.78 0.88 -14.35
N HIS A 100 8.48 1.17 -14.35
CA HIS A 100 7.86 1.99 -13.33
C HIS A 100 7.39 1.10 -12.17
N PHE A 101 7.99 1.26 -11.00
CA PHE A 101 7.78 0.36 -9.87
C PHE A 101 6.80 0.90 -8.84
N PHE A 102 5.87 0.04 -8.42
CA PHE A 102 5.10 0.23 -7.19
C PHE A 102 5.62 -0.68 -6.09
N GLU A 103 5.47 -0.25 -4.85
CA GLU A 103 5.81 -1.03 -3.68
C GLU A 103 4.59 -1.82 -3.21
N THR A 104 4.79 -3.10 -2.90
CA THR A 104 3.78 -3.89 -2.19
C THR A 104 4.46 -4.82 -1.21
N MET A 105 4.20 -4.65 0.09
CA MET A 105 4.78 -5.47 1.16
C MET A 105 6.33 -5.49 1.13
N GLY A 106 6.90 -4.33 0.83
CA GLY A 106 8.32 -4.05 0.67
C GLY A 106 8.89 -4.41 -0.70
N TRP A 107 8.14 -5.11 -1.55
CA TRP A 107 8.61 -5.53 -2.87
C TRP A 107 8.41 -4.47 -3.94
N GLU A 108 9.46 -4.23 -4.70
CA GLU A 108 9.40 -3.44 -5.93
C GLU A 108 8.78 -4.27 -7.06
N ARG A 109 7.60 -3.86 -7.52
CA ARG A 109 6.81 -4.54 -8.56
C ARG A 109 6.62 -3.63 -9.78
N PRO A 110 7.15 -4.02 -10.96
CA PRO A 110 6.99 -3.22 -12.16
C PRO A 110 5.52 -3.21 -12.60
N GLN A 111 4.96 -2.03 -12.85
CA GLN A 111 3.60 -1.86 -13.35
C GLN A 111 3.59 -1.76 -14.88
N TRP A 112 4.56 -1.06 -15.45
CA TRP A 112 4.79 -0.97 -16.89
C TRP A 112 6.28 -0.70 -17.16
N TYR A 113 6.67 -0.69 -18.42
CA TYR A 113 8.04 -0.50 -18.89
C TYR A 113 8.06 0.58 -19.96
N GLU A 114 8.87 1.62 -19.79
CA GLU A 114 8.98 2.65 -20.83
C GLU A 114 9.62 2.11 -22.12
N SER A 115 10.40 1.04 -22.04
CA SER A 115 10.92 0.34 -23.24
C SER A 115 9.83 -0.13 -24.19
N ASN A 116 8.59 -0.27 -23.72
CA ASN A 116 7.46 -0.71 -24.54
C ASN A 116 6.77 0.43 -25.30
N ALA A 117 7.22 1.68 -25.15
CA ALA A 117 6.58 2.85 -25.76
C ALA A 117 6.41 2.73 -27.29
N GLU A 118 7.44 2.23 -28.00
CA GLU A 118 7.38 2.05 -29.46
C GLU A 118 6.35 0.99 -29.89
N LEU A 119 6.05 -0.01 -29.05
CA LEU A 119 5.07 -1.07 -29.35
C LEU A 119 3.63 -0.56 -29.41
N ILE A 120 3.37 0.64 -28.88
CA ILE A 120 2.06 1.27 -28.77
C ILE A 120 1.88 2.36 -29.85
N LYS A 121 2.97 2.78 -30.51
CA LYS A 121 2.94 3.79 -31.56
C LYS A 121 2.04 3.36 -32.72
N GLY A 122 1.13 4.24 -33.13
CA GLY A 122 0.17 3.97 -34.20
C GLY A 122 -1.01 3.05 -33.82
N LYS A 123 -1.06 2.53 -32.58
CA LYS A 123 -2.20 1.74 -32.10
C LYS A 123 -3.27 2.64 -31.51
N ASN A 124 -4.52 2.35 -31.84
CA ASN A 124 -5.66 3.20 -31.54
C ASN A 124 -6.29 2.87 -30.17
N PHE A 125 -5.51 2.94 -29.09
CA PHE A 125 -6.03 2.75 -27.74
C PHE A 125 -6.72 4.00 -27.23
N LEU A 126 -7.79 3.83 -26.44
CA LEU A 126 -8.40 4.91 -25.66
C LEU A 126 -7.41 5.35 -24.58
N THR A 127 -6.77 6.50 -24.80
CA THR A 127 -5.91 7.15 -23.80
C THR A 127 -6.68 8.27 -23.12
N TRP A 128 -6.32 8.58 -21.87
CA TRP A 128 -6.96 9.66 -21.09
C TRP A 128 -6.85 11.02 -21.80
N ASN A 129 -5.75 11.25 -22.52
CA ASN A 129 -5.54 12.44 -23.37
C ASN A 129 -6.57 12.55 -24.51
N ARG A 130 -7.14 11.44 -24.97
CA ARG A 130 -8.19 11.43 -26.01
C ARG A 130 -9.60 11.62 -25.44
N LEU A 131 -9.82 11.26 -24.17
CA LEU A 131 -11.06 11.59 -23.46
C LEU A 131 -11.07 13.07 -23.03
N GLY A 132 -9.90 13.64 -22.72
CA GLY A 132 -9.75 15.07 -22.37
C GLY A 132 -9.84 16.04 -23.55
N SER A 133 -9.76 15.58 -24.80
CA SER A 133 -9.89 16.47 -25.97
C SER A 133 -11.33 16.96 -26.22
N SER A 134 -12.33 16.44 -25.50
CA SER A 134 -13.70 17.00 -25.47
C SER A 134 -13.97 17.90 -24.27
N ILE A 135 -13.09 17.92 -23.25
CA ILE A 135 -13.22 18.74 -22.04
C ILE A 135 -11.83 19.34 -21.76
N GLY A 136 -11.50 20.40 -22.50
CA GLY A 136 -10.13 20.86 -22.68
C GLY A 136 -9.49 21.54 -21.48
N HIS A 137 -9.01 20.80 -20.48
CA HIS A 137 -8.01 21.26 -19.51
C HIS A 137 -6.93 20.18 -19.30
N PRO A 138 -5.63 20.47 -19.53
CA PRO A 138 -4.55 19.54 -19.20
C PRO A 138 -4.37 19.48 -17.67
N PHE A 139 -4.53 18.30 -17.09
CA PHE A 139 -4.13 18.06 -15.70
C PHE A 139 -2.61 18.14 -15.62
N LYS A 140 -2.07 19.22 -15.04
CA LYS A 140 -0.70 19.20 -14.51
C LYS A 140 -0.66 18.09 -13.47
N GLN A 141 0.27 17.17 -13.63
CA GLN A 141 0.67 16.24 -12.58
C GLN A 141 1.01 17.08 -11.34
N LEU A 142 0.14 17.05 -10.34
CA LEU A 142 0.40 17.65 -9.04
C LEU A 142 1.57 16.86 -8.44
N SER A 143 2.77 17.39 -8.61
CA SER A 143 3.88 17.13 -7.71
C SER A 143 3.51 17.76 -6.37
N ILE A 144 3.03 16.94 -5.44
CA ILE A 144 3.03 17.23 -4.01
C ILE A 144 4.27 16.58 -3.43
#